data_AF-A0A9W3C9W0-F1
#
_entry.id   AF-A0A9W3C9W0-F1
#
_cell.length_a   1.000
_cell.length_b   1.000
_cell.length_c   1.000
_cell.angle_alpha   90.00
_cell.angle_beta   90.00
_cell.angle_gamma   90.00
#
_symmetry.space_group_name_H-M   'P 1'
#
loop_
_entity.id
_entity.type
_entity.pdbx_description
1 polymer ?
#
loop_
_entity_poly.entity_id
_entity_poly.type
_entity_poly.pdbx_seq_one_letter_code
_entity_poly.pdbx_strand_id
1 'polypeptide(L)' 'MVVALAGNKSDLLDARKVTVEEAQTYAQENGLFFMETSAKTAVNVKEIFFEIARKLPRVQPTETQQEWFYQTGPWIGQ' A
#
# COMPACT_ATOMS: atom_id res chain seq x y z
N MET A 1 7.62 2.01 4.85
CA MET A 1 6.19 2.36 5.02
C MET A 1 5.62 2.69 3.64
N VAL A 2 4.44 2.19 3.30
CA VAL A 2 3.78 2.48 2.01
C VAL A 2 2.70 3.54 2.26
N VAL A 3 2.79 4.68 1.58
CA VAL A 3 1.81 5.79 1.69
C VAL A 3 1.33 6.17 0.30
N ALA A 4 0.01 6.33 0.16
CA ALA A 4 -0.63 6.73 -1.09
C ALA A 4 -1.46 8.01 -0.91
N LEU A 5 -1.42 8.88 -1.90
CA LEU A 5 -2.26 10.06 -2.05
C LEU A 5 -3.41 9.75 -3.01
N ALA A 6 -4.64 9.76 -2.49
CA ALA A 6 -5.84 9.59 -3.31
C ALA A 6 -6.43 10.96 -3.66
N GLY A 7 -6.39 11.34 -4.95
CA GLY A 7 -7.12 12.50 -5.47
C GLY A 7 -8.60 12.19 -5.57
N ASN A 8 -9.32 12.21 -4.44
CA ASN A 8 -10.72 11.80 -4.38
C ASN A 8 -11.68 12.85 -4.98
N LYS A 9 -12.87 12.40 -5.38
CA LYS A 9 -13.93 13.19 -6.05
C LYS A 9 -13.56 13.61 -7.47
N SER A 10 -12.82 12.77 -8.20
CA SER A 10 -12.43 13.03 -9.60
C SER A 10 -13.61 13.21 -10.56
N ASP A 11 -14.83 12.81 -10.17
CA ASP A 11 -16.07 13.03 -10.91
C ASP A 11 -16.53 14.50 -10.94
N LEU A 12 -16.03 15.36 -10.05
CA LEU A 12 -16.42 16.78 -9.96
C LEU A 12 -15.47 17.69 -10.75
N LEU A 13 -15.40 17.51 -12.07
CA LEU A 13 -14.49 18.25 -12.95
C LEU A 13 -14.69 19.77 -12.88
N ASP A 14 -15.94 20.23 -12.88
CA ASP A 14 -16.27 21.68 -12.84
C ASP A 14 -15.90 22.34 -11.51
N ALA A 15 -15.79 21.56 -10.43
CA ALA A 15 -15.40 22.04 -9.11
C ALA A 15 -13.92 21.76 -8.78
N ARG A 16 -13.12 21.31 -9.75
CA ARG A 16 -11.71 20.99 -9.56
C ARG A 16 -10.94 22.24 -9.12
N LYS A 17 -10.17 22.09 -8.05
CA LYS A 17 -9.29 23.14 -7.50
C LYS A 17 -7.80 22.81 -7.56
N VAL A 18 -7.47 21.52 -7.74
CA VAL A 18 -6.10 21.02 -7.85
C VAL A 18 -6.02 20.24 -9.15
N THR A 19 -5.04 20.59 -9.98
CA THR A 19 -4.82 19.88 -11.25
C THR A 19 -4.21 18.51 -10.99
N VAL A 20 -4.28 17.64 -11.99
CA VAL A 20 -3.65 16.32 -11.90
C VAL A 20 -2.14 16.47 -11.79
N GLU A 21 -1.56 17.41 -12.53
CA GLU A 21 -0.14 17.70 -12.54
C GLU A 21 0.37 18.20 -11.18
N GLU A 22 -0.36 19.10 -10.52
CA GLU A 22 -0.01 19.61 -9.18
C GLU A 22 0.01 18.47 -8.15
N ALA A 23 -1.05 17.65 -8.12
CA ALA A 23 -1.14 16.52 -7.21
C ALA A 23 -0.06 15.46 -7.49
N GLN A 24 0.21 15.20 -8.77
CA GLN A 24 1.25 14.27 -9.20
C GLN A 24 2.65 14.74 -8.81
N THR A 25 2.93 16.04 -8.95
CA THR A 25 4.20 16.67 -8.58
C THR A 25 4.40 16.58 -7.07
N TYR A 26 3.39 16.99 -6.29
CA TYR A 26 3.43 16.90 -4.84
C TYR A 26 3.68 15.45 -4.36
N ALA A 27 3.02 14.47 -4.98
CA ALA A 27 3.22 13.07 -4.63
C ALA A 27 4.65 12.60 -4.94
N GLN A 28 5.22 12.99 -6.08
CA GLN A 28 6.60 12.65 -6.44
C GLN A 28 7.61 13.25 -5.46
N GLU A 29 7.47 14.53 -5.13
CA GLU A 29 8.36 15.24 -4.20
C GLU A 29 8.33 14.63 -2.79
N ASN A 30 7.20 14.05 -2.38
CA ASN A 30 7.01 13.45 -1.06
C ASN A 30 7.16 11.91 -1.07
N GLY A 31 7.52 11.30 -2.20
CA GLY A 31 7.66 9.83 -2.32
C GLY A 31 6.35 9.06 -2.12
N LEU A 32 5.21 9.67 -2.45
CA LEU A 32 3.88 9.09 -2.33
C LEU A 32 3.43 8.45 -3.64
N PHE A 33 2.68 7.36 -3.56
CA PHE A 33 1.95 6.82 -4.72
C PHE A 33 0.68 7.64 -4.96
N PHE A 34 0.46 8.17 -6.15
CA PHE A 34 -0.73 8.97 -6.47
C PHE A 34 -1.70 8.26 -7.41
N MET A 35 -3.00 8.41 -7.15
CA MET A 35 -4.07 7.97 -8.04
C MET A 35 -5.31 8.84 -7.84
N GLU A 36 -5.93 9.28 -8.94
CA GLU A 36 -7.25 9.92 -8.87
C GLU A 36 -8.34 8.88 -8.65
N THR A 37 -9.29 9.18 -7.78
CA THR A 37 -10.36 8.26 -7.39
C THR A 37 -11.69 8.99 -7.28
N SER A 38 -12.79 8.25 -7.42
CA SER A 38 -14.10 8.73 -7.02
C SER A 38 -14.80 7.67 -6.18
N ALA A 39 -14.98 7.97 -4.90
CA ALA A 39 -15.81 7.14 -4.02
C ALA A 39 -17.28 7.09 -4.49
N LYS A 40 -17.76 8.11 -5.21
CA LYS A 40 -19.14 8.19 -5.69
C LYS A 40 -19.40 7.27 -6.88
N THR A 41 -18.48 7.24 -7.85
CA THR A 41 -18.61 6.43 -9.07
C THR A 41 -17.83 5.12 -8.99
N ALA A 42 -17.17 4.86 -7.86
CA ALA A 42 -16.26 3.73 -7.61
C ALA A 42 -15.03 3.68 -8.54
N VAL A 43 -14.73 4.77 -9.26
CA VAL A 43 -13.55 4.85 -10.13
C VAL A 43 -12.27 4.76 -9.30
N ASN A 44 -11.41 3.82 -9.68
CA ASN A 44 -10.06 3.59 -9.13
C ASN A 44 -9.99 3.25 -7.64
N VAL A 45 -11.14 3.04 -6.99
CA VAL A 45 -11.19 2.73 -5.56
C VAL A 45 -10.57 1.36 -5.27
N LYS A 46 -10.82 0.34 -6.10
CA LYS A 46 -10.24 -0.99 -5.89
C LYS A 46 -8.76 -1.00 -6.26
N GLU A 47 -8.45 -0.31 -7.35
CA GLU A 47 -7.14 -0.24 -7.97
C GLU A 47 -6.11 0.35 -7.01
N ILE A 48 -6.43 1.45 -6.32
CA ILE A 48 -5.50 2.06 -5.35
C ILE A 48 -5.18 1.11 -4.19
N PHE A 49 -6.17 0.36 -3.67
CA PHE A 49 -5.93 -0.62 -2.62
C PHE A 49 -5.10 -1.81 -3.11
N PHE A 50 -5.33 -2.29 -4.33
CA PHE A 50 -4.51 -3.34 -4.92
C PHE A 50 -3.06 -2.90 -5.11
N GLU A 51 -2.83 -1.67 -5.56
CA GLU A 51 -1.48 -1.11 -5.71
C GLU A 51 -0.76 -0.97 -4.38
N ILE A 52 -1.45 -0.54 -3.32
CA ILE A 52 -0.90 -0.52 -1.96
C ILE A 52 -0.53 -1.95 -1.53
N ALA A 53 -1.44 -2.91 -1.69
CA ALA A 53 -1.21 -4.31 -1.30
C ALA A 53 -0.01 -4.92 -2.03
N ARG A 54 0.18 -4.62 -3.32
CA ARG A 54 1.34 -5.07 -4.10
C ARG A 54 2.67 -4.50 -3.60
N LYS A 55 2.65 -3.29 -3.05
CA LYS A 55 3.84 -2.60 -2.52
C LYS A 55 4.17 -2.96 -1.08
N LEU A 56 3.26 -3.60 -0.35
CA LEU A 56 3.55 -4.08 1.00
C LEU A 56 4.62 -5.18 0.96
N PRO A 57 5.62 -5.15 1.87
CA PRO A 57 6.62 -6.20 1.93
C PRO A 57 5.94 -7.54 2.22
N ARG A 58 6.38 -8.60 1.52
CA ARG A 58 5.94 -9.94 1.83
C ARG A 58 6.45 -10.29 3.22
N VAL A 59 5.53 -10.56 4.13
CA VAL A 59 5.88 -11.16 5.42
C VAL A 59 6.36 -12.57 5.09
N GLN A 60 7.68 -12.78 5.11
CA GLN A 60 8.22 -14.12 5.13
C GLN A 60 7.84 -14.73 6.49
N PRO A 61 7.27 -15.94 6.54
CA PRO A 61 7.14 -16.63 7.81
C PRO A 61 8.53 -16.68 8.45
N THR A 62 8.70 -16.06 9.60
CA THR A 62 9.98 -16.13 10.32
C THR A 62 10.19 -17.58 10.76
N GLU A 63 11.22 -18.24 10.22
CA GLU A 63 11.62 -19.64 10.51
C GLU A 63 12.03 -19.89 11.98
N THR A 64 11.91 -18.88 12.84
CA THR A 64 12.45 -18.85 14.20
C THR A 64 11.84 -19.87 15.15
N GLN A 65 10.68 -20.46 14.85
CA GLN A 65 10.07 -21.48 15.72
C GLN A 65 10.53 -22.91 15.42
N GLN A 66 10.95 -23.21 14.18
CA GLN A 66 11.41 -24.55 13.81
C GLN A 66 12.83 -24.81 14.31
N GLU A 67 13.74 -23.84 14.16
CA GLU A 67 15.14 -23.98 14.60
C GLU A 67 15.27 -24.17 16.11
N TRP A 68 14.48 -23.45 16.93
CA TRP A 68 14.48 -23.61 18.39
C TRP A 68 14.00 -25.01 18.80
N PHE A 69 12.98 -25.54 18.13
CA PHE A 69 12.47 -26.88 18.38
C PHE A 69 13.51 -27.96 18.02
N TYR A 70 14.28 -27.78 16.94
CA TYR A 70 15.35 -28.71 16.53
C TYR A 70 16.66 -28.55 17.32
N GLN A 71 16.96 -27.37 17.90
CA GLN A 71 18.21 -27.11 18.64
C GLN A 71 18.08 -27.20 20.16
N THR A 72 16.87 -27.02 20.72
CA THR A 72 16.67 -27.03 22.19
C THR A 72 15.49 -27.90 22.64
N GLY A 73 14.82 -28.60 21.71
CA GLY A 73 13.71 -29.49 22.02
C GLY A 73 14.12 -30.69 22.88
N PRO A 74 13.17 -31.26 23.65
CA PRO A 74 13.42 -32.37 24.58
C PRO A 74 13.85 -33.70 23.90
N TRP A 75 13.90 -33.73 22.56
CA TRP A 75 14.21 -34.89 21.74
C TRP A 75 15.70 -35.02 21.39
N ILE A 76 16.53 -34.00 21.66
CA ILE A 76 17.92 -33.92 21.19
C ILE A 76 18.90 -34.61 22.18
N GLY A 77 18.38 -35.35 23.16
CA GLY A 77 19.22 -36.13 24.06
C GLY A 77 18.44 -36.91 25.10
N GLN A 78 18.13 -38.17 24.76
CA GLN A 78 18.30 -39.33 25.64
C GLN A 78 18.86 -40.49 24.81
#